data_AF-A0A7C1LQ18-F1
#
_entry.id   AF-A0A7C1LQ18-F1
#
_cell.length_a   1.000
_cell.length_b   1.000
_cell.length_c   1.000
_cell.angle_alpha   90.00
_cell.angle_beta   90.00
_cell.angle_gamma   90.00
#
_symmetry.space_group_name_H-M   'P 1'
#
loop_
_entity.id
_entity.type
_entity.pdbx_description
1 polymer ?
#
loop_
_entity_poly.entity_id
_entity_poly.type
_entity_poly.pdbx_seq_one_letter_code
_entity_poly.pdbx_strand_id
1 'polypeptide(L)'
;MKTEEKQRTLKQNRALHLWFNHLSEELNNAGLDLKQTLRHDAEIPWSSFLVKECLFRPIMKAQFGFSTTTKLSTKQIDEVFDTVNRYISDLGIHVPFPSIESIMMKQRQNEN
;
A
#
# COMPACT_ATOMS: atom_id res chain seq x y z
N MET A 1 -14.79 14.48 -25.81
CA MET A 1 -13.34 14.49 -25.49
C MET A 1 -13.05 13.33 -24.58
N LYS A 2 -12.19 12.37 -24.97
CA LYS A 2 -11.68 11.37 -24.03
C LYS A 2 -10.66 12.08 -23.16
N THR A 3 -10.96 12.29 -21.89
CA THR A 3 -10.02 12.84 -20.92
C THR A 3 -8.88 11.84 -20.81
N GLU A 4 -7.71 12.13 -21.38
CA GLU A 4 -6.54 11.27 -21.22
C GLU A 4 -6.18 11.23 -19.74
N GLU A 5 -6.43 10.08 -19.10
CA GLU A 5 -6.08 9.91 -17.70
C GLU A 5 -4.56 10.04 -17.55
N LYS A 6 -4.16 11.02 -16.74
CA LYS A 6 -2.75 11.35 -16.56
C LYS A 6 -2.03 10.17 -15.92
N GLN A 7 -0.99 9.70 -16.59
CA GLN A 7 -0.09 8.69 -16.03
C GLN A 7 0.63 9.24 -14.80
N ARG A 8 0.89 8.37 -13.83
CA ARG A 8 1.48 8.78 -12.54
C ARG A 8 2.92 9.24 -12.70
N THR A 9 3.29 10.22 -11.88
CA THR A 9 4.64 10.75 -11.78
C THR A 9 5.57 9.82 -10.99
N LEU A 10 6.89 9.98 -11.17
CA LEU A 10 7.89 9.27 -10.38
C LEU A 10 7.75 9.53 -8.87
N LYS A 11 7.36 10.74 -8.48
CA LYS A 11 7.12 11.10 -7.07
C LYS A 11 5.94 10.31 -6.50
N GLN A 12 4.84 10.20 -7.24
CA GLN A 12 3.67 9.42 -6.84
C GLN A 12 4.00 7.92 -6.74
N ASN A 13 4.79 7.37 -7.68
CA ASN A 13 5.25 5.98 -7.56
C ASN A 13 6.10 5.76 -6.31
N ARG A 14 7.01 6.67 -5.97
CA ARG A 14 7.80 6.58 -4.73
C ARG A 14 6.92 6.64 -3.48
N ALA A 15 5.92 7.52 -3.47
CA ALA A 15 4.96 7.62 -2.36
C ALA A 15 4.16 6.32 -2.17
N LEU A 16 3.70 5.69 -3.27
CA LEU A 16 3.02 4.40 -3.20
C LEU A 16 3.89 3.31 -2.57
N HIS A 17 5.15 3.22 -3.00
CA HIS A 17 6.08 2.23 -2.44
C HIS A 17 6.41 2.51 -0.96
N LEU A 18 6.52 3.78 -0.58
CA LEU A 18 6.70 4.15 0.82
C LEU A 18 5.47 3.79 1.66
N TRP A 19 4.27 3.95 1.11
CA TRP A 19 3.04 3.54 1.77
C TRP A 19 3.01 2.02 2.03
N PHE A 20 3.44 1.20 1.06
CA PHE A 20 3.55 -0.25 1.26
C PHE A 20 4.50 -0.60 2.41
N ASN A 21 5.60 0.14 2.58
CA ASN A 21 6.52 -0.05 3.69
C ASN A 21 5.84 0.26 5.03
N HIS A 22 5.24 1.45 5.16
CA HIS A 22 4.55 1.83 6.39
C HIS A 22 3.44 0.85 6.75
N LEU A 23 2.67 0.40 5.76
CA LEU A 23 1.60 -0.57 6.00
C LEU A 23 2.16 -1.91 6.49
N SER A 24 3.28 -2.39 5.92
CA SER A 24 3.89 -3.62 6.44
C SER A 24 4.39 -3.49 7.87
N GLU A 25 4.95 -2.33 8.23
CA GLU A 25 5.41 -2.06 9.60
C GLU A 25 4.24 -2.09 10.59
N GLU A 26 3.15 -1.40 10.27
CA GLU A 26 1.96 -1.35 11.13
C GLU A 26 1.25 -2.71 11.25
N LEU A 27 1.17 -3.49 10.18
CA LEU A 27 0.62 -4.84 10.23
C LEU A 27 1.45 -5.75 11.16
N ASN A 28 2.78 -5.66 11.09
CA ASN A 28 3.66 -6.40 11.99
C ASN A 28 3.53 -5.93 13.45
N ASN A 29 3.45 -4.62 13.68
CA ASN A 29 3.25 -4.05 15.02
C ASN A 29 1.92 -4.49 15.65
N ALA A 30 0.90 -4.70 14.83
CA ALA A 30 -0.40 -5.23 15.25
C ALA A 30 -0.42 -6.76 15.45
N GLY A 31 0.70 -7.45 15.22
CA GLY A 31 0.79 -8.92 15.32
C GLY A 31 -0.01 -9.66 14.25
N LEU A 32 -0.28 -9.00 13.12
CA LEU A 32 -0.94 -9.64 11.99
C LEU A 32 0.13 -10.20 11.06
N ASP A 33 0.17 -11.51 10.87
CA ASP A 33 1.16 -12.18 10.01
C ASP A 33 0.51 -12.89 8.81
N LEU A 34 1.31 -13.08 7.75
CA LEU A 34 0.91 -13.90 6.61
C LEU A 34 1.15 -15.38 6.89
N LYS A 35 0.18 -16.21 6.52
CA LYS A 35 0.30 -17.68 6.53
C LYS A 35 0.43 -18.20 5.11
N GLN A 36 1.62 -18.67 4.73
CA GLN A 36 1.87 -19.36 3.46
C GLN A 36 2.08 -20.86 3.71
N THR A 37 1.96 -21.68 2.67
CA THR A 37 2.04 -23.18 2.62
C THR A 37 3.21 -23.88 3.33
N LEU A 38 4.11 -23.14 4.00
CA LEU A 38 4.89 -23.66 5.13
C LEU A 38 3.90 -24.22 6.19
N ARG A 39 4.35 -25.03 7.17
CA ARG A 39 3.45 -25.53 8.24
C ARG A 39 2.52 -24.41 8.68
N HIS A 40 1.23 -24.71 8.88
CA HIS A 40 0.12 -23.74 9.02
C HIS A 40 0.29 -22.67 10.14
N ASP A 41 1.42 -22.72 10.84
CA ASP A 41 1.83 -21.89 11.97
C ASP A 41 3.09 -21.06 11.69
N ALA A 42 3.61 -21.03 10.45
CA ALA A 42 4.71 -20.14 10.10
C ALA A 42 4.20 -18.70 10.02
N GLU A 43 4.56 -17.89 11.02
CA GLU A 43 4.39 -16.44 11.03
C GLU A 43 5.38 -15.81 10.05
N ILE A 44 4.85 -15.30 8.92
CA ILE A 44 5.65 -14.59 7.94
C ILE A 44 5.43 -13.09 8.14
N PRO A 45 6.46 -12.34 8.55
CA PRO A 45 6.33 -10.90 8.75
C PRO A 45 6.02 -10.21 7.42
N TRP A 46 5.16 -9.19 7.48
CA TRP A 46 4.86 -8.35 6.34
C TRP A 46 6.10 -7.60 5.87
N SER A 47 6.18 -7.50 4.55
CA SER A 47 7.11 -6.61 3.86
C SER A 47 6.33 -5.83 2.82
N SER A 48 6.90 -4.71 2.37
CA SER A 48 6.38 -3.91 1.25
C SER A 48 6.03 -4.74 0.01
N PHE A 49 6.86 -5.74 -0.28
CA PHE A 49 6.61 -6.69 -1.36
C PHE A 49 5.32 -7.48 -1.13
N LEU A 50 5.15 -8.05 0.07
CA LEU A 50 3.96 -8.82 0.43
C LEU A 50 2.70 -7.95 0.48
N VAL A 51 2.79 -6.72 0.99
CA VAL A 51 1.67 -5.76 0.93
C VAL A 51 1.25 -5.53 -0.52
N LYS A 52 2.20 -5.32 -1.42
CA LYS A 52 1.92 -5.11 -2.84
C LYS A 52 1.31 -6.35 -3.50
N GLU A 53 1.90 -7.52 -3.31
CA GLU A 53 1.51 -8.73 -4.03
C GLU A 53 0.29 -9.44 -3.43
N CYS A 54 0.10 -9.38 -2.10
CA CYS A 54 -0.95 -10.09 -1.38
C CYS A 54 -2.17 -9.23 -1.05
N LEU A 55 -2.04 -7.90 -0.92
CA LEU A 55 -3.18 -7.00 -0.68
C LEU A 55 -3.48 -6.15 -1.90
N PHE A 56 -2.51 -5.35 -2.36
CA PHE A 56 -2.76 -4.33 -3.37
C PHE A 56 -3.09 -4.91 -4.75
N ARG A 57 -2.30 -5.87 -5.25
CA ARG A 57 -2.51 -6.46 -6.58
C ARG A 57 -3.80 -7.26 -6.71
N PRO A 58 -4.21 -8.10 -5.73
CA PRO A 58 -5.47 -8.82 -5.82
C PRO A 58 -6.66 -7.87 -5.91
N ILE A 59 -6.68 -6.80 -5.09
CA ILE A 59 -7.74 -5.78 -5.12
C ILE A 59 -7.73 -5.02 -6.46
N MET A 60 -6.55 -4.57 -6.92
CA MET A 60 -6.40 -3.92 -8.22
C MET A 60 -6.92 -4.79 -9.37
N LYS A 61 -6.55 -6.08 -9.37
CA LYS A 61 -6.98 -7.02 -10.41
C LYS A 61 -8.48 -7.24 -10.36
N ALA A 62 -9.07 -7.34 -9.17
CA ALA A 62 -10.51 -7.49 -8.99
C ALA A 62 -11.28 -6.25 -9.46
N GLN A 63 -10.78 -5.04 -9.20
CA GLN A 63 -11.46 -3.78 -9.55
C GLN A 63 -11.29 -3.39 -11.02
N PHE A 64 -10.08 -3.53 -11.57
CA PHE A 64 -9.73 -2.96 -12.88
C PHE A 64 -9.22 -3.98 -13.89
N GLY A 65 -9.03 -5.25 -13.51
CA GLY A 65 -8.52 -6.30 -14.40
C GLY A 65 -7.04 -6.18 -14.75
N PHE A 66 -6.31 -5.20 -14.20
CA PHE A 66 -4.88 -5.03 -14.46
C PHE A 66 -4.04 -6.03 -13.65
N SER A 67 -2.95 -6.50 -14.25
CA SER A 67 -1.97 -7.36 -13.59
C SER A 67 -0.77 -6.59 -13.04
N THR A 68 -0.52 -5.38 -13.56
CA THR A 68 0.61 -4.55 -13.18
C THR A 68 0.16 -3.20 -12.67
N THR A 69 0.79 -2.75 -11.59
CA THR A 69 0.48 -1.45 -11.02
C THR A 69 0.78 -0.34 -12.03
N THR A 70 1.80 -0.50 -12.88
CA THR A 70 2.26 0.48 -13.91
C THR A 70 1.18 0.98 -14.86
N LYS A 71 0.11 0.19 -15.10
CA LYS A 71 -0.96 0.57 -16.03
C LYS A 71 -2.05 1.46 -15.41
N LEU A 72 -2.15 1.49 -14.09
CA LEU A 72 -3.13 2.31 -13.38
C LEU A 72 -2.82 3.81 -13.50
N SER A 73 -3.87 4.62 -13.66
CA SER A 73 -3.79 6.07 -13.49
C SER A 73 -3.73 6.47 -12.01
N THR A 74 -3.53 7.76 -11.72
CA THR A 74 -3.54 8.26 -10.33
C THR A 74 -4.87 7.98 -9.64
N LYS A 75 -5.99 8.28 -10.30
CA LYS A 75 -7.33 8.08 -9.71
C LYS A 75 -7.60 6.62 -9.36
N GLN A 76 -7.20 5.71 -10.25
CA GLN A 76 -7.38 4.29 -10.01
C GLN A 76 -6.49 3.78 -8.87
N ILE A 77 -5.31 4.37 -8.61
CA ILE A 77 -4.59 4.09 -7.36
C ILE A 77 -5.44 4.51 -6.17
N ASP A 78 -5.95 5.74 -6.19
CA ASP A 78 -6.66 6.30 -5.04
C ASP A 78 -7.86 5.40 -4.68
N GLU A 79 -8.58 4.89 -5.68
CA GLU A 79 -9.68 3.92 -5.49
C GLU A 79 -9.23 2.57 -4.90
N VAL A 80 -8.09 2.01 -5.35
CA VAL A 80 -7.52 0.80 -4.74
C VAL A 80 -7.07 1.08 -3.32
N PHE A 81 -6.41 2.21 -3.09
CA PHE A 81 -5.95 2.66 -1.77
C PHE A 81 -7.12 2.77 -0.81
N ASP A 82 -8.22 3.43 -1.18
CA ASP A 82 -9.41 3.56 -0.33
C ASP A 82 -10.01 2.20 0.04
N THR A 83 -9.96 1.25 -0.89
CA THR A 83 -10.45 -0.11 -0.64
C THR A 83 -9.56 -0.87 0.33
N VAL A 84 -8.24 -0.79 0.17
CA VAL A 84 -7.29 -1.36 1.12
C VAL A 84 -7.44 -0.68 2.48
N ASN A 85 -7.51 0.66 2.50
CA ASN A 85 -7.59 1.46 3.71
C ASN A 85 -8.85 1.14 4.52
N ARG A 86 -10.00 0.95 3.85
CA ARG A 86 -11.23 0.48 4.50
C ARG A 86 -11.03 -0.90 5.14
N TYR A 87 -10.47 -1.85 4.38
CA TYR A 87 -10.23 -3.21 4.89
C TYR A 87 -9.30 -3.23 6.11
N ILE A 88 -8.20 -2.47 6.09
CA ILE A 88 -7.28 -2.42 7.24
C ILE A 88 -7.85 -1.61 8.42
N SER A 89 -8.71 -0.63 8.15
CA SER A 89 -9.40 0.13 9.20
C SER A 89 -10.35 -0.77 9.99
N ASP A 90 -11.00 -1.74 9.33
CA ASP A 90 -11.80 -2.76 10.00
C ASP A 90 -10.95 -3.67 10.93
N LEU A 91 -9.64 -3.77 10.66
CA LEU A 91 -8.66 -4.46 11.51
C LEU A 91 -8.08 -3.54 12.61
N GLY A 92 -8.55 -2.29 12.71
CA GLY A 92 -8.07 -1.31 13.68
C GLY A 92 -6.77 -0.60 13.31
N ILE A 93 -6.29 -0.74 12.07
CA ILE A 93 -5.03 -0.17 11.60
C ILE A 93 -5.31 0.98 10.63
N HIS A 94 -4.65 2.12 10.85
CA HIS A 94 -4.77 3.28 9.98
C HIS A 94 -3.40 3.76 9.50
N VAL A 95 -3.17 3.67 8.18
CA VAL A 95 -1.91 4.11 7.56
C VAL A 95 -2.20 5.13 6.46
N PRO A 96 -1.97 6.44 6.72
CA PRO A 96 -2.23 7.46 5.73
C PRO A 96 -1.27 7.34 4.55
N PHE A 97 -1.72 7.75 3.37
CA PHE A 97 -0.86 7.84 2.21
C PHE A 97 0.23 8.90 2.46
N PRO A 98 1.52 8.59 2.20
CA PRO A 98 2.61 9.49 2.53
C PRO A 98 2.59 10.73 1.63
N SER A 99 2.55 11.89 2.27
CA SER A 99 2.65 13.20 1.62
C SER A 99 4.05 13.78 1.81
N ILE A 100 4.39 14.80 1.00
CA ILE A 100 5.68 15.49 1.15
C ILE A 100 5.82 16.07 2.56
N GLU A 101 4.74 16.64 3.08
CA GLU A 101 4.68 17.21 4.43
C GLU A 101 4.90 16.13 5.51
N SER A 102 4.23 14.98 5.40
CA SER A 102 4.39 13.89 6.37
C SER A 102 5.82 13.34 6.38
N ILE A 103 6.47 13.27 5.21
CA ILE A 103 7.86 12.83 5.08
C ILE A 103 8.80 13.83 5.76
N MET A 104 8.62 15.13 5.50
CA MET A 104 9.43 16.19 6.11
C MET A 104 9.25 16.29 7.63
N MET A 105 8.07 15.94 8.15
CA MET A 105 7.84 15.87 9.60
C MET A 105 8.56 14.67 10.24
N LYS A 106 8.45 13.46 9.65
CA LYS A 106 9.19 12.28 10.14
C LYS A 106 10.70 12.49 10.13
N GLN A 107 11.24 13.11 9.08
CA GLN A 107 12.67 13.40 8.98
C GLN A 107 13.15 14.31 10.12
N ARG A 108 12.40 15.38 10.43
CA ARG A 108 12.71 16.28 11.56
C ARG A 108 12.59 15.62 12.93
N GLN A 109 11.72 14.62 13.08
CA GLN A 109 11.56 13.88 14.34
C GLN A 109 12.69 12.87 14.59
N ASN A 110 13.30 12.33 13.53
CA ASN A 110 14.42 11.38 13.63
C ASN A 110 15.78 12.07 13.82
N GLU A 111 15.85 13.39 13.65
CA GLU A 111 17.07 14.20 13.79
C GLU A 111 17.26 14.81 15.20
N ASN A 112 16.31 14.59 16.12
CA ASN A 112 16.38 14.96 17.53
C ASN A 112 16.53 13.71 18.42
#